data_AF-A0A2E3ZS84-F1
#
_entry.id   AF-A0A2E3ZS84-F1
#
_cell.length_a   1.000
_cell.length_b   1.000
_cell.length_c   1.000
_cell.angle_alpha   90.00
_cell.angle_beta   90.00
_cell.angle_gamma   90.00
#
_symmetry.space_group_name_H-M   'P 1'
#
loop_
_entity.id
_entity.type
_entity.pdbx_description
1 polymer ?
#
loop_
_entity_poly.entity_id
_entity_poly.type
_entity_poly.pdbx_seq_one_letter_code
_entity_poly.pdbx_strand_id
1 'polypeptide(L)'
;MLTKKINKKQVEEFLLRNPDFFCESPKILSKLNFPVETGKKNENVISFKDWMINNLKLQKEEIVSNAKHNYFTQQKIHTAVINILEKKTKKNFFSYLNKELPNFFDLSVVNLISSNQKMCKDFDLIYLKSENLIRIYNSKNFLLMDAYDNKLGIFEEKKIYSNAIFSIDENCISEQVLLFFGSKDNRFITNRAYDLIFFLSKIIEQKLKEI
;
A
#
# COMPACT_ATOMS: atom_id res chain seq x y z
N MET A 1 -15.31 -67.19 -30.28
CA MET A 1 -14.58 -65.94 -30.54
C MET A 1 -13.86 -65.54 -29.25
N LEU A 2 -12.53 -65.65 -29.23
CA LEU A 2 -11.71 -65.38 -28.04
C LEU A 2 -11.63 -63.87 -27.80
N THR A 3 -12.28 -63.38 -26.75
CA THR A 3 -12.18 -61.99 -26.28
C THR A 3 -10.75 -61.69 -25.85
N LYS A 4 -9.99 -60.99 -26.71
CA LYS A 4 -8.64 -60.49 -26.36
C LYS A 4 -8.77 -59.56 -25.14
N LYS A 5 -8.12 -59.96 -24.05
CA LYS A 5 -8.02 -59.17 -22.82
C LYS A 5 -7.22 -57.90 -23.15
N ILE A 6 -7.88 -56.75 -23.17
CA ILE A 6 -7.21 -55.46 -23.41
C ILE A 6 -6.21 -55.23 -22.27
N ASN A 7 -4.97 -54.93 -22.62
CA ASN A 7 -3.91 -54.69 -21.63
C ASN A 7 -3.89 -53.21 -21.20
N LYS A 8 -3.47 -52.93 -19.98
CA LYS A 8 -3.42 -51.58 -19.39
C LYS A 8 -2.66 -50.58 -20.27
N LYS A 9 -1.52 -50.98 -20.84
CA LYS A 9 -0.72 -50.14 -21.75
C LYS A 9 -1.49 -49.71 -23.01
N GLN A 10 -2.37 -50.57 -23.51
CA GLN A 10 -3.17 -50.26 -24.70
C GLN A 10 -4.26 -49.23 -24.38
N VAL A 11 -4.82 -49.27 -23.16
CA VAL A 11 -5.77 -48.26 -22.70
C VAL A 11 -5.06 -46.91 -22.49
N GLU A 12 -3.86 -46.93 -21.91
CA GLU A 12 -3.04 -45.72 -21.72
C GLU A 12 -2.68 -45.06 -23.07
N GLU A 13 -2.17 -45.83 -24.04
CA GLU A 13 -1.87 -45.30 -25.38
C GLU A 13 -3.12 -44.79 -26.10
N PHE A 14 -4.27 -45.46 -25.92
CA PHE A 14 -5.52 -45.02 -26.53
C PHE A 14 -6.00 -43.68 -25.97
N LEU A 15 -5.97 -43.50 -24.64
CA LEU A 15 -6.36 -42.25 -24.00
C LEU A 15 -5.39 -41.10 -24.33
N LEU A 16 -4.09 -41.38 -24.44
CA LEU A 16 -3.10 -40.39 -24.85
C LEU A 16 -3.29 -39.91 -26.30
N ARG A 17 -3.71 -40.82 -27.21
CA ARG A 17 -3.99 -40.47 -28.61
C ARG A 17 -5.34 -39.78 -28.80
N ASN A 18 -6.23 -39.84 -27.83
CA ASN A 18 -7.58 -39.27 -27.88
C ASN A 18 -7.84 -38.42 -26.62
N PRO A 19 -7.21 -37.23 -26.50
CA PRO A 19 -7.31 -36.40 -25.30
C PRO A 19 -8.76 -35.97 -24.99
N ASP A 20 -9.60 -35.83 -26.02
CA ASP A 20 -10.99 -35.37 -25.88
C ASP A 20 -12.00 -36.50 -25.62
N PHE A 21 -11.54 -37.75 -25.49
CA PHE A 21 -12.41 -38.93 -25.34
C PHE A 21 -13.46 -38.79 -24.23
N PHE A 22 -13.09 -38.20 -23.09
CA PHE A 22 -14.01 -37.98 -21.98
C PHE A 22 -14.94 -36.78 -22.17
N CYS A 23 -14.58 -35.83 -23.05
CA CYS A 23 -15.44 -34.72 -23.47
C CYS A 23 -16.53 -35.20 -24.43
N GLU A 24 -16.18 -36.12 -25.34
CA GLU A 24 -17.13 -36.70 -26.31
C GLU A 24 -18.05 -37.75 -25.69
N SER A 25 -17.59 -38.46 -24.67
CA SER A 25 -18.35 -39.52 -23.98
C SER A 25 -18.51 -39.27 -22.47
N PRO A 26 -19.17 -38.17 -22.06
CA PRO A 26 -19.26 -37.77 -20.65
C PRO A 26 -20.05 -38.77 -19.79
N LYS A 27 -20.95 -39.56 -20.39
CA LYS A 27 -21.74 -40.61 -19.70
C LYS A 27 -20.89 -41.75 -19.14
N ILE A 28 -19.64 -41.90 -19.58
CA ILE A 28 -18.72 -42.90 -19.04
C ILE A 28 -18.22 -42.47 -17.67
N LEU A 29 -18.01 -41.17 -17.45
CA LEU A 29 -17.52 -40.63 -16.18
C LEU A 29 -18.46 -40.98 -15.01
N SER A 30 -19.78 -40.95 -15.22
CA SER A 30 -20.76 -41.33 -14.17
C SER A 30 -20.75 -42.82 -13.82
N LYS A 31 -20.11 -43.66 -14.64
CA LYS A 31 -19.96 -45.11 -14.42
C LYS A 31 -18.57 -45.49 -13.92
N LEU A 32 -17.64 -44.53 -13.87
CA LEU A 32 -16.30 -44.74 -13.33
C LEU A 32 -16.36 -44.65 -11.80
N ASN A 33 -15.71 -45.61 -11.15
CA ASN A 33 -15.45 -45.52 -9.73
C ASN A 33 -14.26 -44.59 -9.53
N PHE A 34 -14.54 -43.32 -9.22
CA PHE A 34 -13.50 -42.41 -8.75
C PHE A 34 -13.06 -42.83 -7.36
N PRO A 35 -11.75 -42.75 -7.05
CA PRO A 35 -11.31 -42.91 -5.68
C PRO A 35 -11.93 -41.77 -4.85
N VAL A 36 -12.95 -42.11 -4.05
CA VAL A 36 -13.40 -41.25 -2.95
C VAL A 36 -12.26 -41.27 -1.95
N GLU A 37 -11.65 -40.11 -1.67
CA GLU A 37 -10.46 -39.92 -0.84
C GLU A 37 -10.44 -40.84 0.40
N THR A 38 -9.85 -42.01 0.26
CA THR A 38 -9.64 -43.00 1.32
C THR A 38 -8.22 -43.54 1.30
N GLY A 39 -7.32 -42.89 0.53
CA GLY A 39 -5.92 -43.28 0.38
C GLY A 39 -5.00 -42.07 0.28
N LYS A 40 -3.70 -42.31 0.59
CA LYS A 40 -2.61 -41.33 0.63
C LYS A 40 -2.70 -40.33 -0.54
N LYS A 41 -2.68 -39.03 -0.21
CA LYS A 41 -2.57 -37.91 -1.16
C LYS A 41 -1.42 -38.19 -2.12
N ASN A 42 -1.73 -38.45 -3.39
CA ASN A 42 -0.75 -38.27 -4.46
C ASN A 42 -0.58 -36.75 -4.61
N GLU A 43 0.61 -36.24 -4.33
CA GLU A 43 0.91 -34.79 -4.26
C GLU A 43 0.56 -34.01 -5.54
N ASN A 44 0.45 -34.70 -6.68
CA ASN A 44 0.28 -34.08 -8.00
C ASN A 44 -1.15 -34.08 -8.56
N VAL A 45 -2.16 -34.63 -7.86
CA VAL A 45 -3.56 -34.63 -8.35
C VAL A 45 -4.50 -34.13 -7.26
N ILE A 46 -4.98 -32.89 -7.44
CA ILE A 46 -5.96 -32.25 -6.56
C ILE A 46 -7.31 -32.22 -7.29
N SER A 47 -8.39 -32.53 -6.58
CA SER A 47 -9.75 -32.40 -7.14
C SER A 47 -10.03 -30.93 -7.47
N PHE A 48 -10.60 -30.68 -8.65
CA PHE A 48 -10.92 -29.31 -9.10
C PHE A 48 -11.79 -28.56 -8.08
N LYS A 49 -12.71 -29.25 -7.42
CA LYS A 49 -13.56 -28.68 -6.36
C LYS A 49 -12.74 -28.23 -5.17
N ASP A 50 -11.78 -29.03 -4.71
CA ASP A 50 -10.95 -28.71 -3.56
C ASP A 50 -9.95 -27.59 -3.87
N TRP A 51 -9.40 -27.60 -5.09
CA TRP A 51 -8.59 -26.50 -5.60
C TRP A 51 -9.39 -25.19 -5.65
N MET A 52 -10.62 -25.21 -6.18
CA MET A 52 -11.50 -24.04 -6.24
C MET A 52 -11.87 -23.53 -4.84
N ILE A 53 -12.24 -24.42 -3.91
CA ILE A 53 -12.55 -24.05 -2.52
C ILE A 53 -11.32 -23.44 -1.84
N ASN A 54 -10.12 -24.01 -2.06
CA ASN A 54 -8.90 -23.49 -1.47
C ASN A 54 -8.57 -22.09 -2.00
N ASN A 55 -8.71 -21.86 -3.31
CA ASN A 55 -8.52 -20.52 -3.89
C ASN A 55 -9.51 -19.49 -3.34
N LEU A 56 -10.78 -19.86 -3.18
CA LEU A 56 -11.79 -18.98 -2.59
C LEU A 56 -11.47 -18.65 -1.12
N LYS A 57 -10.92 -19.61 -0.36
CA LYS A 57 -10.45 -19.36 1.01
C LYS A 57 -9.28 -18.39 1.02
N LEU A 58 -8.28 -18.60 0.17
CA LEU A 58 -7.12 -17.70 0.05
C LEU A 58 -7.55 -16.27 -0.31
N GLN A 59 -8.44 -16.11 -1.30
CA GLN A 59 -8.99 -14.80 -1.65
C GLN A 59 -9.71 -14.13 -0.47
N LYS A 60 -10.51 -14.90 0.29
CA LYS A 60 -11.16 -14.38 1.49
C LYS A 60 -10.14 -13.94 2.55
N GLU A 61 -9.10 -14.73 2.78
CA GLU A 61 -8.03 -14.40 3.73
C GLU A 61 -7.29 -13.12 3.35
N GLU A 62 -6.98 -12.94 2.06
CA GLU A 62 -6.39 -11.71 1.54
C GLU A 62 -7.30 -10.49 1.75
N ILE A 63 -8.60 -10.60 1.43
CA ILE A 63 -9.56 -9.52 1.64
C ILE A 63 -9.63 -9.13 3.13
N VAL A 64 -9.71 -10.13 4.02
CA VAL A 64 -9.76 -9.89 5.47
C VAL A 64 -8.47 -9.25 5.96
N SER A 65 -7.32 -9.71 5.46
CA SER A 65 -6.01 -9.14 5.80
C SER A 65 -5.91 -7.67 5.39
N ASN A 66 -6.30 -7.36 4.13
CA ASN A 66 -6.32 -6.00 3.62
C ASN A 66 -7.29 -5.10 4.40
N ALA A 67 -8.48 -5.60 4.72
CA ALA A 67 -9.46 -4.87 5.53
C ALA A 67 -8.93 -4.55 6.93
N LYS A 68 -8.27 -5.52 7.60
CA LYS A 68 -7.61 -5.30 8.88
C LYS A 68 -6.53 -4.23 8.77
N HIS A 69 -5.65 -4.32 7.78
CA HIS A 69 -4.58 -3.36 7.57
C HIS A 69 -5.12 -1.93 7.35
N ASN A 70 -6.16 -1.79 6.53
CA ASN A 70 -6.82 -0.51 6.28
C ASN A 70 -7.45 0.06 7.56
N TYR A 71 -8.16 -0.78 8.32
CA TYR A 71 -8.76 -0.38 9.60
C TYR A 71 -7.71 0.12 10.60
N PHE A 72 -6.60 -0.60 10.76
CA PHE A 72 -5.51 -0.16 11.64
C PHE A 72 -4.88 1.16 11.17
N THR A 73 -4.71 1.32 9.85
CA THR A 73 -4.18 2.57 9.27
C THR A 73 -5.12 3.75 9.55
N GLN A 74 -6.42 3.55 9.38
CA GLN A 74 -7.43 4.55 9.68
C GLN A 74 -7.44 4.92 11.17
N GLN A 75 -7.34 3.93 12.07
CA GLN A 75 -7.28 4.21 13.50
C GLN A 75 -6.03 5.00 13.90
N LYS A 76 -4.86 4.68 13.32
CA LYS A 76 -3.65 5.48 13.50
C LYS A 76 -3.89 6.93 13.06
N ILE A 77 -4.50 7.15 11.90
CA ILE A 77 -4.83 8.51 11.42
C ILE A 77 -5.74 9.24 12.42
N HIS A 78 -6.79 8.61 12.93
CA HIS A 78 -7.68 9.23 13.92
C HIS A 78 -6.94 9.62 15.20
N THR A 79 -6.10 8.74 15.74
CA THR A 79 -5.28 9.06 16.92
C THR A 79 -4.30 10.21 16.64
N ALA A 80 -3.66 10.22 15.47
CA ALA A 80 -2.77 11.31 15.08
C ALA A 80 -3.52 12.65 15.00
N VAL A 81 -4.73 12.66 14.44
CA VAL A 81 -5.59 13.86 14.37
C VAL A 81 -5.92 14.39 15.76
N ILE A 82 -6.33 13.52 16.68
CA ILE A 82 -6.62 13.93 18.07
C ILE A 82 -5.37 14.56 18.71
N ASN A 83 -4.23 13.88 18.60
CA ASN A 83 -2.96 14.37 19.15
C ASN A 83 -2.56 15.73 18.57
N ILE A 84 -2.79 15.96 17.27
CA ILE A 84 -2.55 17.25 16.59
C ILE A 84 -3.43 18.34 17.19
N LEU A 85 -4.73 18.07 17.33
CA LEU A 85 -5.70 19.05 17.84
C LEU A 85 -5.40 19.46 19.28
N GLU A 86 -4.92 18.53 20.11
CA GLU A 86 -4.54 18.76 21.50
C GLU A 86 -3.31 19.68 21.66
N LYS A 87 -2.45 19.81 20.65
CA LYS A 87 -1.28 20.69 20.73
C LYS A 87 -1.71 22.16 20.65
N LYS A 88 -1.51 22.90 21.75
CA LYS A 88 -1.91 24.31 21.88
C LYS A 88 -0.86 25.33 21.45
N THR A 89 0.42 24.97 21.45
CA THR A 89 1.53 25.90 21.16
C THR A 89 2.27 25.50 19.89
N LYS A 90 2.78 26.47 19.13
CA LYS A 90 3.56 26.23 17.89
C LYS A 90 4.69 25.26 18.12
N LYS A 91 5.48 25.49 19.17
CA LYS A 91 6.65 24.67 19.50
C LYS A 91 6.28 23.20 19.77
N ASN A 92 5.20 22.95 20.50
CA ASN A 92 4.75 21.58 20.77
C ASN A 92 4.20 20.92 19.53
N PHE A 93 3.49 21.68 18.68
CA PHE A 93 2.97 21.20 17.40
C PHE A 93 4.11 20.80 16.44
N PHE A 94 5.09 21.67 16.22
CA PHE A 94 6.23 21.36 15.34
C PHE A 94 7.11 20.25 15.90
N SER A 95 7.33 20.20 17.21
CA SER A 95 8.04 19.08 17.85
C SER A 95 7.31 17.75 17.62
N TYR A 96 5.99 17.74 17.77
CA TYR A 96 5.16 16.57 17.49
C TYR A 96 5.26 16.17 16.01
N LEU A 97 5.09 17.13 15.10
CA LEU A 97 5.15 16.92 13.66
C LEU A 97 6.50 16.32 13.22
N ASN A 98 7.60 16.85 13.75
CA ASN A 98 8.95 16.53 13.25
C ASN A 98 9.56 15.29 13.93
N LYS A 99 9.13 14.95 15.14
CA LYS A 99 9.76 13.89 15.96
C LYS A 99 8.80 12.75 16.31
N GLU A 100 7.58 13.07 16.73
CA GLU A 100 6.63 12.04 17.21
C GLU A 100 5.85 11.42 16.06
N LEU A 101 5.35 12.23 15.13
CA LEU A 101 4.55 11.79 14.00
C LEU A 101 5.29 10.81 13.06
N PRO A 102 6.59 11.00 12.72
CA PRO A 102 7.31 10.05 11.90
C PRO A 102 7.43 8.70 12.59
N ASN A 103 7.73 8.68 13.90
CA ASN A 103 7.81 7.44 14.67
C ASN A 103 6.45 6.74 14.76
N PHE A 104 5.36 7.51 14.90
CA PHE A 104 4.01 6.95 15.00
C PHE A 104 3.54 6.23 13.72
N PHE A 105 3.96 6.73 12.55
CA PHE A 105 3.64 6.16 11.24
C PHE A 105 4.75 5.28 10.66
N ASP A 106 5.84 5.03 11.39
CA ASP A 106 7.03 4.32 10.89
C ASP A 106 7.60 4.96 9.61
N LEU A 107 7.62 6.30 9.55
CA LEU A 107 8.16 7.10 8.45
C LEU A 107 9.59 7.57 8.76
N SER A 108 10.40 7.77 7.73
CA SER A 108 11.76 8.33 7.88
C SER A 108 11.74 9.78 8.33
N VAL A 109 10.75 10.54 7.87
CA VAL A 109 10.62 11.96 8.17
C VAL A 109 9.20 12.43 7.87
N VAL A 110 8.72 13.34 8.70
CA VAL A 110 7.60 14.23 8.42
C VAL A 110 8.06 15.62 8.85
N ASN A 111 8.02 16.61 7.97
CA ASN A 111 8.45 17.97 8.30
C ASN A 111 7.85 18.97 7.29
N LEU A 112 7.90 20.27 7.63
CA LEU A 112 7.63 21.34 6.69
C LEU A 112 8.90 21.80 5.99
N ILE A 113 8.73 22.24 4.74
CA ILE A 113 9.75 22.86 3.91
C ILE A 113 9.33 24.32 3.68
N SER A 114 10.21 25.25 4.04
CA SER A 114 10.01 26.69 3.84
C SER A 114 11.28 27.34 3.30
N SER A 115 11.11 28.48 2.63
CA SER A 115 12.21 29.37 2.23
C SER A 115 12.62 30.38 3.31
N ASN A 116 11.97 30.38 4.47
CA ASN A 116 12.22 31.32 5.55
C ASN A 116 13.22 30.75 6.58
N GLN A 117 14.47 31.19 6.48
CA GLN A 117 15.56 30.69 7.35
C GLN A 117 15.29 30.87 8.85
N LYS A 118 14.58 31.93 9.25
CA LYS A 118 14.28 32.17 10.66
C LYS A 118 13.31 31.13 11.19
N MET A 119 12.22 30.89 10.48
CA MET A 119 11.23 29.87 10.85
C MET A 119 11.83 28.46 10.85
N CYS A 120 12.68 28.15 9.85
CA CYS A 120 13.37 26.86 9.81
C CYS A 120 14.24 26.62 11.04
N LYS A 121 14.94 27.64 11.55
CA LYS A 121 15.76 27.53 12.76
C LYS A 121 14.92 27.45 14.03
N ASP A 122 13.86 28.26 14.14
CA ASP A 122 13.05 28.34 15.35
C ASP A 122 12.24 27.06 15.61
N PHE A 123 11.84 26.35 14.54
CA PHE A 123 10.96 25.18 14.62
C PHE A 123 11.54 23.89 14.03
N ASP A 124 12.84 23.87 13.69
CA ASP A 124 13.53 22.70 13.13
C ASP A 124 12.89 22.22 11.81
N LEU A 125 12.57 23.17 10.93
CA LEU A 125 12.00 22.92 9.60
C LEU A 125 13.09 22.79 8.54
N ILE A 126 12.75 22.19 7.41
CA ILE A 126 13.65 22.04 6.28
C ILE A 126 13.72 23.36 5.52
N TYR A 127 14.93 23.87 5.33
CA TYR A 127 15.16 25.03 4.48
C TYR A 127 15.36 24.61 3.03
N LEU A 128 14.60 25.22 2.12
CA LEU A 128 14.80 25.10 0.69
C LEU A 128 14.76 26.48 0.04
N LYS A 129 15.65 26.74 -0.93
CA LYS A 129 15.63 28.01 -1.67
C LYS A 129 14.28 28.20 -2.37
N SER A 130 13.77 29.43 -2.40
CA SER A 130 12.48 29.78 -3.00
C SER A 130 12.35 29.28 -4.44
N GLU A 131 13.40 29.39 -5.25
CA GLU A 131 13.44 28.90 -6.64
C GLU A 131 13.13 27.39 -6.76
N ASN A 132 13.68 26.58 -5.85
CA ASN A 132 13.44 25.15 -5.82
C ASN A 132 12.06 24.83 -5.23
N LEU A 133 11.62 25.62 -4.24
CA LEU A 133 10.32 25.45 -3.61
C LEU A 133 9.19 25.72 -4.61
N ILE A 134 9.27 26.79 -5.41
CA ILE A 134 8.29 27.13 -6.46
C ILE A 134 8.19 26.04 -7.53
N ARG A 135 9.29 25.36 -7.86
CA ARG A 135 9.27 24.25 -8.84
C ARG A 135 8.46 23.04 -8.35
N ILE A 136 8.41 22.84 -7.04
CA ILE A 136 7.71 21.72 -6.41
C ILE A 136 6.28 22.13 -6.01
N TYR A 137 6.11 23.39 -5.61
CA TYR A 137 4.84 24.01 -5.27
C TYR A 137 4.00 24.18 -6.54
N ASN A 138 3.28 23.13 -6.90
CA ASN A 138 2.51 23.08 -8.14
C ASN A 138 1.25 23.95 -8.05
N SER A 139 0.34 23.60 -7.14
CA SER A 139 -0.89 24.34 -6.88
C SER A 139 -1.33 24.19 -5.43
N LYS A 140 -2.17 25.12 -4.96
CA LYS A 140 -2.73 25.05 -3.60
C LYS A 140 -3.38 23.69 -3.35
N ASN A 141 -3.11 23.10 -2.18
CA ASN A 141 -3.68 21.83 -1.75
C ASN A 141 -3.37 20.62 -2.65
N PHE A 142 -2.30 20.70 -3.42
CA PHE A 142 -1.87 19.60 -4.26
C PHE A 142 -1.06 18.59 -3.44
N LEU A 143 -1.42 17.31 -3.54
CA LEU A 143 -0.67 16.19 -2.98
C LEU A 143 0.02 15.43 -4.11
N LEU A 144 1.34 15.43 -4.10
CA LEU A 144 2.17 14.60 -4.96
C LEU A 144 2.63 13.38 -4.16
N MET A 145 2.49 12.18 -4.73
CA MET A 145 2.99 10.94 -4.13
C MET A 145 3.79 10.17 -5.18
N ASP A 146 5.08 9.95 -4.93
CA ASP A 146 5.95 9.28 -5.90
C ASP A 146 7.18 8.63 -5.24
N ALA A 147 8.03 8.01 -6.05
CA ALA A 147 9.39 7.68 -5.68
C ALA A 147 10.19 8.95 -5.37
N TYR A 148 11.09 8.86 -4.39
CA TYR A 148 11.92 9.99 -4.01
C TYR A 148 12.93 10.35 -5.11
N ASP A 149 12.88 11.59 -5.60
CA ASP A 149 13.85 12.13 -6.55
C ASP A 149 14.91 12.97 -5.83
N ASN A 150 16.15 12.48 -5.83
CA ASN A 150 17.31 13.18 -5.27
C ASN A 150 17.54 14.56 -5.91
N LYS A 151 17.10 14.78 -7.16
CA LYS A 151 17.24 16.07 -7.85
C LYS A 151 16.45 17.20 -7.20
N LEU A 152 15.45 16.87 -6.36
CA LEU A 152 14.68 17.86 -5.61
C LEU A 152 15.51 18.54 -4.51
N GLY A 153 16.63 17.94 -4.09
CA GLY A 153 17.56 18.54 -3.13
C GLY A 153 16.96 18.75 -1.73
N ILE A 154 15.92 18.01 -1.36
CA ILE A 154 15.23 18.14 -0.06
C ILE A 154 16.03 17.45 1.06
N PHE A 155 16.54 16.24 0.77
CA PHE A 155 17.39 15.45 1.67
C PHE A 155 18.54 14.80 0.88
N GLU A 156 19.77 14.97 1.36
CA GLU A 156 20.96 14.33 0.77
C GLU A 156 21.40 13.08 1.55
N GLU A 157 21.17 13.02 2.87
CA GLU A 157 21.73 11.96 3.73
C GLU A 157 20.74 10.86 4.13
N LYS A 158 19.42 11.13 4.09
CA LYS A 158 18.41 10.15 4.53
C LYS A 158 18.05 9.18 3.40
N LYS A 159 18.07 7.88 3.70
CA LYS A 159 17.48 6.84 2.82
C LYS A 159 15.96 7.01 2.77
N ILE A 160 15.47 7.72 1.76
CA ILE A 160 14.06 7.88 1.43
C ILE A 160 13.84 7.19 0.08
N TYR A 161 12.86 6.29 0.03
CA TYR A 161 12.51 5.53 -1.18
C TYR A 161 11.28 6.10 -1.85
N SER A 162 10.28 6.49 -1.06
CA SER A 162 9.07 7.15 -1.56
C SER A 162 8.73 8.37 -0.71
N ASN A 163 8.06 9.36 -1.31
CA ASN A 163 7.66 10.58 -0.66
C ASN A 163 6.20 10.96 -0.96
N ALA A 164 5.62 11.72 -0.05
CA ALA A 164 4.39 12.46 -0.29
C ALA A 164 4.64 13.95 0.03
N ILE A 165 4.32 14.83 -0.92
CA ILE A 165 4.53 16.27 -0.81
C ILE A 165 3.20 16.97 -0.95
N PHE A 166 2.77 17.66 0.10
CA PHE A 166 1.53 18.43 0.12
C PHE A 166 1.82 19.92 0.10
N SER A 167 1.21 20.65 -0.82
CA SER A 167 1.33 22.11 -0.93
C SER A 167 0.33 22.81 -0.01
N ILE A 168 0.81 23.46 1.05
CA ILE A 168 -0.02 24.18 2.02
C ILE A 168 -0.50 25.50 1.41
N ASP A 169 -1.74 25.89 1.68
CA ASP A 169 -2.26 27.20 1.27
C ASP A 169 -1.43 28.34 1.87
N GLU A 170 -0.96 29.25 1.00
CA GLU A 170 -0.20 30.45 1.37
C GLU A 170 -0.95 31.31 2.38
N ASN A 171 -2.29 31.27 2.42
CA ASN A 171 -3.09 31.99 3.40
C ASN A 171 -2.82 31.56 4.86
N CYS A 172 -2.18 30.40 5.08
CA CYS A 172 -1.86 29.91 6.42
C CYS A 172 -0.67 30.63 7.05
N ILE A 173 0.41 30.84 6.28
CA ILE A 173 1.71 31.30 6.79
C ILE A 173 2.22 32.53 6.02
N SER A 174 1.42 33.08 5.08
CA SER A 174 1.81 34.17 4.17
C SER A 174 3.03 33.85 3.30
N GLU A 175 3.40 32.58 3.20
CA GLU A 175 4.51 32.07 2.40
C GLU A 175 4.16 30.68 1.86
N GLN A 176 4.85 30.27 0.80
CA GLN A 176 4.71 28.93 0.23
C GLN A 176 5.43 27.91 1.12
N VAL A 177 4.66 26.95 1.62
CA VAL A 177 5.18 25.88 2.49
C VAL A 177 4.74 24.53 1.93
N LEU A 178 5.65 23.57 1.96
CA LEU A 178 5.36 22.19 1.60
C LEU A 178 5.41 21.31 2.86
N LEU A 179 4.42 20.46 3.03
CA LEU A 179 4.47 19.37 4.00
C LEU A 179 5.04 18.13 3.32
N PHE A 180 6.11 17.59 3.87
CA PHE A 180 6.86 16.49 3.31
C PHE A 180 6.77 15.26 4.20
N PHE A 181 6.39 14.13 3.62
CA PHE A 181 6.45 12.80 4.22
C PHE A 181 7.46 11.96 3.45
N GLY A 182 8.40 11.32 4.14
CA GLY A 182 9.36 10.41 3.54
C GLY A 182 9.32 9.03 4.18
N SER A 183 9.32 7.97 3.37
CA SER A 183 9.33 6.57 3.80
C SER A 183 10.55 5.83 3.23
N LYS A 184 11.00 4.76 3.91
CA LYS A 184 12.08 3.87 3.42
C LYS A 184 11.57 2.82 2.43
N ASP A 185 10.27 2.75 2.27
CA ASP A 185 9.53 1.69 1.60
C ASP A 185 8.60 2.31 0.55
N ASN A 186 7.93 1.49 -0.26
CA ASN A 186 7.14 1.92 -1.41
C ASN A 186 5.73 2.44 -1.06
N ARG A 187 5.51 2.88 0.19
CA ARG A 187 4.19 3.22 0.72
C ARG A 187 3.48 4.34 -0.04
N PHE A 188 4.24 5.30 -0.56
CA PHE A 188 3.69 6.41 -1.35
C PHE A 188 3.68 6.14 -2.86
N ILE A 189 4.23 5.01 -3.30
CA ILE A 189 4.17 4.59 -4.70
C ILE A 189 2.81 3.90 -4.90
N THR A 190 2.12 4.18 -6.01
CA THR A 190 0.77 3.66 -6.38
C THR A 190 -0.46 4.35 -5.79
N ASN A 191 -0.33 5.56 -5.21
CA ASN A 191 -1.45 6.33 -4.63
C ASN A 191 -2.28 5.57 -3.58
N ARG A 192 -1.69 4.54 -2.95
CA ARG A 192 -2.32 3.83 -1.83
C ARG A 192 -2.42 4.78 -0.64
N ALA A 193 -3.55 4.75 0.05
CA ALA A 193 -3.85 5.63 1.19
C ALA A 193 -3.78 7.14 0.87
N TYR A 194 -3.91 7.53 -0.41
CA TYR A 194 -3.94 8.93 -0.84
C TYR A 194 -4.93 9.75 -0.02
N ASP A 195 -6.17 9.26 0.12
CA ASP A 195 -7.23 9.97 0.86
C ASP A 195 -6.87 10.21 2.33
N LEU A 196 -6.20 9.24 2.97
CA LEU A 196 -5.81 9.34 4.38
C LEU A 196 -4.68 10.33 4.59
N ILE A 197 -3.66 10.31 3.72
CA ILE A 197 -2.55 11.26 3.77
C ILE A 197 -3.03 12.67 3.40
N PHE A 198 -3.91 12.78 2.41
CA PHE A 198 -4.54 14.04 2.04
C PHE A 198 -5.34 14.62 3.21
N PHE A 199 -6.18 13.79 3.86
CA PHE A 199 -6.94 14.19 5.03
C PHE A 199 -6.03 14.64 6.18
N LEU A 200 -4.99 13.87 6.51
CA LEU A 200 -4.03 14.25 7.54
C LEU A 200 -3.34 15.58 7.22
N SER A 201 -2.94 15.77 5.96
CA SER A 201 -2.32 17.01 5.48
C SER A 201 -3.26 18.20 5.63
N LYS A 202 -4.56 18.01 5.38
CA LYS A 202 -5.60 19.02 5.59
C LYS A 202 -5.81 19.38 7.06
N ILE A 203 -5.76 18.40 7.96
CA ILE A 203 -5.83 18.68 9.39
C ILE A 203 -4.59 19.46 9.87
N ILE A 204 -3.40 19.09 9.39
CA ILE A 204 -2.15 19.82 9.67
C ILE A 204 -2.23 21.26 9.17
N GLU A 205 -2.70 21.47 7.94
CA GLU A 205 -2.96 22.79 7.38
C GLU A 205 -3.94 23.61 8.22
N GLN A 206 -5.08 23.01 8.61
CA GLN A 206 -6.07 23.70 9.42
C GLN A 206 -5.51 24.09 10.79
N LYS A 207 -4.72 23.20 11.40
CA LYS A 207 -4.08 23.49 12.69
C LYS A 207 -3.06 24.63 12.58
N LEU A 208 -2.33 24.71 11.47
CA LEU A 208 -1.40 25.81 11.22
C LEU A 208 -2.10 27.18 11.10
N LYS A 209 -3.36 27.21 10.63
CA LYS A 209 -4.15 28.47 10.60
C LYS A 209 -4.56 28.96 11.98
N GLU A 210 -4.74 28.04 12.93
CA GLU A 210 -5.25 28.35 14.27
C GLU A 210 -4.17 28.78 15.26
N ILE A 211 -2.93 28.31 15.09
CA ILE A 211 -1.82 28.56 16.02
C ILE A 211 -0.96 29.71 15.51
#